data_AF-A0A7K0X6I2-F1
#
_entry.id   AF-A0A7K0X6I2-F1
#
_cell.length_a   1.000
_cell.length_b   1.000
_cell.length_c   1.000
_cell.angle_alpha   90.00
_cell.angle_beta   90.00
_cell.angle_gamma   90.00
#
_symmetry.space_group_name_H-M   'P 1'
#
loop_
_entity.id
_entity.type
_entity.pdbx_description
1 polymer ?
#
loop_
_entity_poly.entity_id
_entity_poly.type
_entity_poly.pdbx_seq_one_letter_code
_entity_poly.pdbx_strand_id
1 'polypeptide(L)'
;MVEDQPDDEFVEREDREVGVGPHPLPWPDDTRFDPEFLEHGDRRNVGDEYRYWSHEAIVADLDTRRHSFHVAIENWQHDLNIGTVVRTANAFNAEGVHIVGKKRWNRRGAMVTDKYM
;
A
#
# COMPACT_ATOMS: atom_id res chain seq x y z
N MET A 1 12.43 42.10 24.10
CA MET A 1 13.17 40.82 24.20
C MET A 1 12.12 39.76 23.94
N VAL A 2 12.19 39.10 22.78
CA VAL A 2 11.23 38.06 22.39
C VAL A 2 11.71 36.78 23.05
N GLU A 3 10.88 36.16 23.87
CA GLU A 3 11.17 34.89 24.53
C GLU A 3 11.32 33.80 23.46
N ASP A 4 12.46 33.13 23.50
CA ASP A 4 12.84 31.98 22.70
C ASP A 4 11.87 30.84 23.03
N GLN A 5 10.97 30.51 22.09
CA GLN A 5 10.15 29.31 22.22
C GLN A 5 11.06 28.10 21.97
N PRO A 6 11.09 27.10 22.87
CA PRO A 6 11.96 25.95 22.68
C PRO A 6 11.59 25.25 21.38
N ASP A 7 12.61 24.99 20.57
CA ASP A 7 12.54 24.25 19.32
C ASP A 7 11.68 23.00 19.49
N ASP A 8 10.68 22.85 18.62
CA ASP A 8 9.88 21.63 18.46
C ASP A 8 10.83 20.44 18.34
N GLU A 9 11.02 19.69 19.44
CA GLU A 9 11.77 18.45 19.44
C GLU A 9 11.09 17.52 18.42
N PHE A 10 11.70 17.38 17.24
CA PHE A 10 11.37 16.31 16.32
C PHE A 10 11.70 15.00 17.03
N VAL A 11 10.70 14.45 17.73
CA VAL A 11 10.78 13.12 18.32
C VAL A 11 11.15 12.17 17.19
N GLU A 12 12.40 11.69 17.19
CA GLU A 12 12.84 10.62 16.29
C GLU A 12 11.83 9.50 16.48
N ARG A 13 11.02 9.25 15.46
CA ARG A 13 10.11 8.12 15.48
C ARG A 13 11.01 6.89 15.54
N GLU A 14 11.10 6.26 16.70
CA GLU A 14 11.72 4.95 16.87
C GLU A 14 11.36 4.10 15.66
N ASP A 15 12.36 3.45 15.07
CA ASP A 15 12.21 2.53 13.95
C ASP A 15 11.15 1.47 14.30
N ARG A 16 9.88 1.79 14.04
CA ARG A 16 8.77 0.86 14.23
C ARG A 16 9.05 -0.27 13.26
N GLU A 17 9.37 -1.44 13.80
CA GLU A 17 9.57 -2.62 13.00
C GLU A 17 8.30 -2.88 12.17
N VAL A 18 8.40 -2.69 10.85
CA VAL A 18 7.27 -2.88 9.94
C VAL A 18 7.12 -4.36 9.68
N GLY A 19 5.99 -4.92 10.10
CA GLY A 19 5.62 -6.29 9.86
C GLY A 19 5.29 -7.08 11.13
N VAL A 20 5.07 -8.36 10.92
CA VAL A 20 4.83 -9.35 11.97
C VAL A 20 5.77 -10.53 11.78
N GLY A 21 6.18 -11.17 12.87
CA GLY A 21 6.98 -12.40 12.83
C GLY A 21 6.17 -13.62 12.39
N PRO A 22 6.76 -14.83 12.44
CA PRO A 22 6.08 -16.08 12.13
C PRO A 22 4.80 -16.29 12.94
N HIS A 23 3.78 -16.87 12.32
CA HIS A 23 2.54 -17.24 13.02
C HIS A 23 2.75 -18.52 13.85
N PRO A 24 2.28 -18.56 15.11
CA PRO A 24 2.42 -19.74 15.96
C PRO A 24 1.63 -20.95 15.40
N LEU A 25 2.12 -22.15 15.67
CA LEU A 25 1.43 -23.40 15.36
C LEU A 25 0.32 -23.71 16.39
N PRO A 26 -0.76 -24.41 16.00
CA PRO A 26 -1.07 -24.84 14.63
C PRO A 26 -1.53 -23.67 13.77
N TRP A 27 -1.15 -23.69 12.49
CA TRP A 27 -1.63 -22.68 11.56
C TRP A 27 -3.13 -22.84 11.28
N PRO A 28 -3.83 -21.74 10.99
CA PRO A 28 -5.21 -21.80 10.52
C PRO A 28 -5.31 -22.56 9.19
N ASP A 29 -6.35 -23.38 9.04
CA ASP A 29 -6.70 -24.05 7.78
C ASP A 29 -7.63 -23.12 6.96
N ASP A 30 -7.05 -22.12 6.33
CA ASP A 30 -7.75 -21.15 5.49
C ASP A 30 -6.91 -20.84 4.25
N THR A 31 -7.50 -21.03 3.06
CA THR A 31 -6.85 -20.87 1.76
C THR A 31 -6.40 -19.44 1.45
N ARG A 32 -6.87 -18.46 2.22
CA ARG A 32 -6.45 -17.05 2.08
C ARG A 32 -5.04 -16.82 2.59
N PHE A 33 -4.55 -17.65 3.52
CA PHE A 33 -3.21 -17.48 4.07
C PHE A 33 -2.15 -18.05 3.14
N ASP A 34 -1.03 -17.33 3.06
CA ASP A 34 0.18 -17.77 2.36
C ASP A 34 1.11 -18.49 3.37
N PRO A 35 1.44 -19.77 3.14
CA PRO A 35 2.33 -20.54 4.01
C PRO A 35 3.70 -19.86 4.22
N GLU A 36 4.24 -19.17 3.22
CA GLU A 36 5.53 -18.50 3.33
C GLU A 36 5.50 -17.37 4.35
N PHE A 37 4.39 -16.61 4.40
CA PHE A 37 4.22 -15.54 5.39
C PHE A 37 3.92 -16.10 6.78
N LEU A 38 3.17 -17.21 6.87
CA LEU A 38 2.94 -17.88 8.15
C LEU A 38 4.26 -18.41 8.75
N GLU A 39 5.16 -18.94 7.92
CA GLU A 39 6.44 -19.52 8.35
C GLU A 39 7.49 -18.47 8.69
N HIS A 40 7.64 -17.44 7.86
CA HIS A 40 8.75 -16.49 7.95
C HIS A 40 8.34 -15.12 8.52
N GLY A 41 7.04 -14.89 8.68
CA GLY A 41 6.47 -13.60 9.01
C GLY A 41 6.16 -12.75 7.78
N ASP A 42 5.38 -11.69 8.00
CA ASP A 42 4.90 -10.79 6.94
C ASP A 42 5.38 -9.36 7.18
N ARG A 43 6.33 -8.92 6.35
CA ARG A 43 6.92 -7.57 6.40
C ARG A 43 6.32 -6.59 5.39
N ARG A 44 5.26 -6.97 4.67
CA ARG A 44 4.62 -6.09 3.68
C ARG A 44 3.98 -4.88 4.35
N ASN A 45 3.82 -3.77 3.64
CA ASN A 45 3.04 -2.63 4.12
C ASN A 45 1.57 -2.83 3.73
N VAL A 46 0.88 -3.68 4.50
CA VAL A 46 -0.55 -3.98 4.36
C VAL A 46 -1.25 -3.72 5.69
N GLY A 47 -2.57 -3.51 5.64
CA GLY A 47 -3.39 -3.42 6.85
C GLY A 47 -3.29 -4.69 7.71
N ASP A 48 -3.48 -4.55 9.01
CA ASP A 48 -3.30 -5.65 9.96
C ASP A 48 -4.23 -6.83 9.68
N GLU A 49 -5.42 -6.58 9.13
CA GLU A 49 -6.40 -7.60 8.72
C GLU A 49 -5.90 -8.51 7.58
N TYR A 50 -4.92 -8.05 6.80
CA TYR A 50 -4.35 -8.77 5.66
C TYR A 50 -3.01 -9.45 5.95
N ARG A 51 -2.56 -9.42 7.20
CA ARG A 51 -1.31 -10.08 7.57
C ARG A 51 -1.41 -11.57 7.27
N TYR A 52 -0.35 -12.09 6.69
CA TYR A 52 -0.23 -13.47 6.22
C TYR A 52 -1.13 -13.84 5.03
N TRP A 53 -2.02 -12.97 4.54
CA TRP A 53 -2.85 -13.29 3.39
C TRP A 53 -2.02 -13.32 2.11
N SER A 54 -2.36 -14.21 1.18
CA SER A 54 -1.81 -14.16 -0.17
C SER A 54 -2.21 -12.85 -0.84
N HIS A 55 -1.41 -12.41 -1.80
CA HIS A 55 -1.72 -11.19 -2.55
C HIS A 55 -3.09 -11.30 -3.25
N GLU A 56 -3.38 -12.46 -3.81
CA GLU A 56 -4.63 -12.77 -4.50
C GLU A 56 -5.83 -12.70 -3.55
N ALA A 57 -5.69 -13.18 -2.31
CA ALA A 57 -6.76 -13.10 -1.31
C ALA A 57 -7.07 -11.66 -0.91
N ILE A 58 -6.05 -10.81 -0.78
CA ILE A 58 -6.22 -9.38 -0.50
C ILE A 58 -6.97 -8.70 -1.64
N VAL A 59 -6.53 -8.94 -2.89
CA VAL A 59 -7.19 -8.37 -4.08
C VAL A 59 -8.66 -8.82 -4.14
N ALA A 60 -8.93 -10.12 -3.96
CA ALA A 60 -10.29 -10.65 -3.99
C ALA A 60 -11.20 -10.02 -2.92
N ASP A 61 -10.69 -9.75 -1.72
CA ASP A 61 -11.45 -9.05 -0.67
C ASP A 61 -11.69 -7.58 -1.00
N LEU A 62 -10.67 -6.87 -1.50
CA LEU A 62 -10.82 -5.48 -1.94
C LEU A 62 -11.83 -5.34 -3.08
N ASP A 63 -11.86 -6.30 -4.00
CA ASP A 63 -12.80 -6.38 -5.12
C ASP A 63 -14.27 -6.42 -4.68
N THR A 64 -14.57 -6.98 -3.50
CA THR A 64 -15.95 -7.06 -2.98
C THR A 64 -16.58 -5.69 -2.68
N ARG A 65 -15.75 -4.65 -2.58
CA ARG A 65 -16.14 -3.32 -2.09
C ARG A 65 -15.35 -2.19 -2.77
N ARG A 66 -14.93 -2.43 -4.02
CA ARG A 66 -14.41 -1.36 -4.87
C ARG A 66 -15.45 -0.29 -5.10
N HIS A 67 -15.01 0.96 -5.10
CA HIS A 67 -15.84 2.05 -5.56
C HIS A 67 -15.80 2.09 -7.08
N SER A 68 -16.97 2.20 -7.72
CA SER A 68 -17.15 2.11 -9.18
C SER A 68 -16.62 3.32 -9.97
N PHE A 69 -15.70 4.10 -9.39
CA PHE A 69 -15.08 5.22 -10.06
C PHE A 69 -13.69 4.81 -10.56
N HIS A 70 -13.30 5.41 -11.67
CA HIS A 70 -11.97 5.28 -12.23
C HIS A 70 -11.24 6.62 -12.19
N VAL A 71 -9.92 6.56 -12.13
CA VAL A 71 -9.05 7.74 -12.21
C VAL A 71 -8.32 7.71 -13.56
N ALA A 72 -8.48 8.77 -14.36
CA ALA A 72 -7.73 8.94 -15.60
C ALA A 72 -6.60 9.94 -15.40
N ILE A 73 -5.40 9.61 -15.88
CA ILE A 73 -4.19 10.43 -15.80
C ILE A 73 -3.71 10.71 -17.21
N GLU A 74 -3.71 11.98 -17.59
CA GLU A 74 -3.16 12.43 -18.87
C GLU A 74 -1.65 12.65 -18.75
N ASN A 75 -0.87 11.82 -19.46
CA ASN A 75 0.60 11.86 -19.44
C ASN A 75 1.18 12.38 -20.76
N TRP A 76 1.02 13.68 -21.04
CA TRP A 76 1.56 14.32 -22.24
C TRP A 76 3.00 14.85 -22.04
N GLN A 77 3.30 15.40 -20.86
CA GLN A 77 4.55 16.11 -20.57
C GLN A 77 5.44 15.39 -19.54
N HIS A 78 5.07 15.44 -18.25
CA HIS A 78 5.87 14.93 -17.13
C HIS A 78 5.07 13.99 -16.22
N ASP A 79 5.71 12.96 -15.69
CA ASP A 79 5.11 11.88 -14.92
C ASP A 79 5.27 12.02 -13.39
N LEU A 80 5.75 13.18 -12.92
CA LEU A 80 6.18 13.42 -11.54
C LEU A 80 5.11 13.08 -10.49
N ASN A 81 3.82 13.28 -10.81
CA ASN A 81 2.73 13.12 -9.85
C ASN A 81 1.97 11.80 -9.98
N ILE A 82 2.26 10.98 -11.00
CA ILE A 82 1.47 9.76 -11.30
C ILE A 82 1.48 8.80 -10.11
N GLY A 83 2.62 8.63 -9.45
CA GLY A 83 2.73 7.80 -8.26
C GLY A 83 1.83 8.22 -7.11
N THR A 84 1.72 9.54 -6.84
CA THR A 84 0.82 10.06 -5.81
C THR A 84 -0.64 9.84 -6.17
N VAL A 85 -1.02 10.07 -7.44
CA VAL A 85 -2.39 9.82 -7.90
C VAL A 85 -2.76 8.34 -7.76
N VAL A 86 -1.86 7.44 -8.13
CA VAL A 86 -2.05 5.98 -7.98
C VAL A 86 -2.22 5.60 -6.50
N ARG A 87 -1.40 6.15 -5.59
CA ARG A 87 -1.57 5.91 -4.13
C ARG A 87 -2.91 6.41 -3.61
N THR A 88 -3.33 7.59 -4.05
CA THR A 88 -4.65 8.14 -3.69
C THR A 88 -5.77 7.24 -4.21
N ALA A 89 -5.71 6.80 -5.47
CA ALA A 89 -6.70 5.88 -6.04
C ALA A 89 -6.78 4.56 -5.26
N ASN A 90 -5.63 4.00 -4.87
CA ASN A 90 -5.57 2.80 -4.03
C ASN A 90 -6.21 3.02 -2.66
N ALA A 91 -5.90 4.14 -2.01
CA ALA A 91 -6.43 4.48 -0.68
C ALA A 91 -7.96 4.64 -0.68
N PHE A 92 -8.53 5.10 -1.80
CA PHE A 92 -9.97 5.17 -2.00
C PHE A 92 -10.57 3.89 -2.62
N ASN A 93 -9.80 2.80 -2.75
CA ASN A 93 -10.23 1.54 -3.36
C ASN A 93 -10.96 1.74 -4.71
N ALA A 94 -10.37 2.55 -5.58
CA ALA A 94 -10.89 2.83 -6.91
C ALA A 94 -10.98 1.53 -7.75
N GLU A 95 -11.90 1.52 -8.72
CA GLU A 95 -12.05 0.39 -9.65
C GLU A 95 -10.87 0.28 -10.63
N GLY A 96 -10.22 1.39 -10.95
CA GLY A 96 -8.97 1.33 -11.71
C GLY A 96 -8.38 2.69 -12.04
N VAL A 97 -7.12 2.65 -12.49
CA VAL A 97 -6.37 3.82 -12.95
C VAL A 97 -5.99 3.67 -14.42
N HIS A 98 -6.35 4.66 -15.23
CA HIS A 98 -6.09 4.70 -16.67
C HIS A 98 -5.03 5.75 -16.98
N ILE A 99 -3.99 5.36 -17.72
CA ILE A 99 -2.96 6.30 -18.19
C ILE A 99 -3.18 6.56 -19.67
N VAL A 100 -3.54 7.80 -19.99
CA VAL A 100 -3.81 8.27 -21.34
C VAL A 100 -2.57 9.01 -21.86
N GLY A 101 -2.18 8.76 -23.11
CA GLY A 101 -0.96 9.32 -23.70
C GLY A 101 0.27 8.44 -23.47
N LYS A 102 1.38 9.00 -22.98
CA LYS A 102 2.63 8.24 -22.78
C LYS A 102 2.45 7.21 -21.65
N LYS A 103 2.48 5.92 -21.98
CA LYS A 103 2.26 4.84 -21.01
C LYS A 103 3.47 4.56 -20.10
N ARG A 104 4.67 5.04 -20.45
CA ARG A 104 5.87 4.85 -19.65
C ARG A 104 5.93 5.93 -18.56
N TRP A 105 5.98 5.50 -17.30
CA TRP A 105 6.12 6.37 -16.14
C TRP A 105 6.91 5.66 -15.03
N ASN A 106 7.49 6.43 -14.11
CA ASN A 106 8.25 5.90 -12.98
C ASN A 106 7.33 5.35 -11.87
N ARG A 107 7.14 4.02 -11.85
CA ARG A 107 6.32 3.33 -10.84
C ARG A 107 6.84 3.40 -9.40
N ARG A 108 8.09 3.82 -9.17
CA ARG A 108 8.64 3.92 -7.82
C ARG A 108 7.82 4.84 -6.92
N GLY A 109 7.24 5.90 -7.49
CA GLY A 109 6.38 6.83 -6.75
C GLY A 109 5.05 6.23 -6.27
N ALA A 110 4.63 5.09 -6.82
CA ALA A 110 3.42 4.39 -6.37
C ALA A 110 3.66 3.57 -5.10
N MET A 111 4.91 3.42 -4.64
CA MET A 111 5.22 2.67 -3.41
C MET A 111 4.59 1.28 -3.39
N VAL A 112 4.56 0.60 -4.54
CA VAL A 112 4.05 -0.77 -4.71
C VAL A 112 2.52 -0.91 -4.55
N THR A 113 1.78 0.18 -4.35
CA THR A 113 0.30 0.12 -4.26
C THR A 113 -0.35 -0.26 -5.58
N ASP A 114 0.35 -0.09 -6.70
CA ASP A 114 -0.11 -0.51 -8.03
C ASP A 114 -0.34 -2.03 -8.14
N LYS A 115 0.10 -2.84 -7.17
CA LYS A 115 -0.17 -4.28 -7.15
C LYS A 115 -1.57 -4.65 -6.68
N TYR A 116 -2.29 -3.79 -5.98
CA TYR A 116 -3.59 -4.12 -5.37
C TYR A 116 -4.80 -3.54 -6.15
N MET A 117 -4.54 -2.97 -7.33
CA MET A 117 -5.52 -2.38 -8.25
C MET A 117 -5.45 -3.04 -9.63
#